data_AF-A0A7J9SPL2-F1
#
_entry.id   AF-A0A7J9SPL2-F1
#
_cell.length_a   1.000
_cell.length_b   1.000
_cell.length_c   1.000
_cell.angle_alpha   90.00
_cell.angle_beta   90.00
_cell.angle_gamma   90.00
#
_symmetry.space_group_name_H-M   'P 1'
#
loop_
_entity.id
_entity.type
_entity.pdbx_description
1 polymer ?
#
loop_
_entity_poly.entity_id
_entity_poly.type
_entity_poly.pdbx_seq_one_letter_code
_entity_poly.pdbx_strand_id
1 'polypeptide(L)'
;GEYVFVVACDMPFLKADVVEFLFKSAKGHDGALPVSDDGIYEPLHAVYCTGPMLAGTKKAIEQGERFILAPIFDLEDMVLIEMDKIRELDLDLELKTFLNVNTLEDIEKYTI
;
A
#
# COMPACT_ATOMS: atom_id res chain seq x y z
N GLY A 1 2.63 16.65 0.60
CA GLY A 1 1.21 16.88 0.88
C GLY A 1 0.94 16.50 2.31
N GLU A 2 -0.33 16.53 2.75
CA GLU A 2 -0.74 15.97 4.04
C GLU A 2 -0.68 14.43 3.99
N TYR A 3 -1.19 13.84 2.91
CA TYR A 3 -1.12 12.40 2.64
C TYR A 3 -0.21 12.09 1.45
N VAL A 4 0.36 10.89 1.44
CA VAL A 4 1.17 10.34 0.34
C VAL A 4 0.76 8.89 0.05
N PHE A 5 0.65 8.56 -1.23
CA PHE A 5 0.53 7.17 -1.68
C PHE A 5 1.93 6.59 -1.88
N VAL A 6 2.18 5.43 -1.26
CA VAL A 6 3.44 4.69 -1.38
C VAL A 6 3.16 3.45 -2.20
N VAL A 7 3.95 3.28 -3.26
CA VAL A 7 3.90 2.14 -4.16
C VAL A 7 5.29 1.55 -4.37
N ALA A 8 5.41 0.23 -4.43
CA ALA A 8 6.61 -0.43 -4.92
C ALA A 8 6.79 -0.19 -6.43
N CYS A 9 8.04 -0.06 -6.89
CA CYS A 9 8.35 0.21 -8.30
C CYS A 9 8.03 -0.96 -9.25
N ASP A 10 7.77 -2.14 -8.71
CA ASP A 10 7.51 -3.40 -9.41
C ASP A 10 6.02 -3.70 -9.60
N MET A 11 5.13 -2.75 -9.26
CA MET A 11 3.68 -2.83 -9.48
C MET A 11 3.22 -1.88 -10.60
N PRO A 12 3.32 -2.28 -11.89
CA PRO A 12 3.11 -1.38 -13.02
C PRO A 12 1.62 -1.11 -13.34
N PHE A 13 0.68 -1.91 -12.85
CA PHE A 13 -0.74 -1.85 -13.24
C PHE A 13 -1.62 -1.08 -12.26
N LEU A 14 -1.11 0.05 -11.77
CA LEU A 14 -1.84 0.91 -10.84
C LEU A 14 -3.18 1.38 -11.41
N LYS A 15 -4.26 1.19 -10.63
CA LYS A 15 -5.57 1.77 -10.94
C LYS A 15 -5.82 3.05 -10.16
N ALA A 16 -6.09 4.14 -10.87
CA ALA A 16 -6.34 5.44 -10.28
C ALA A 16 -7.51 5.42 -9.28
N ASP A 17 -8.57 4.66 -9.57
CA ASP A 17 -9.75 4.54 -8.71
C ASP A 17 -9.41 3.89 -7.36
N VAL A 18 -8.50 2.90 -7.36
CA VAL A 18 -7.99 2.28 -6.13
C VAL A 18 -7.19 3.28 -5.32
N VAL A 19 -6.28 4.02 -5.96
CA VAL A 19 -5.48 5.05 -5.29
C VAL A 19 -6.38 6.14 -4.69
N GLU A 20 -7.36 6.62 -5.44
CA GLU A 20 -8.33 7.63 -4.96
C GLU A 20 -9.15 7.11 -3.78
N PHE A 21 -9.58 5.84 -3.83
CA PHE A 21 -10.28 5.20 -2.73
C PHE A 21 -9.42 5.12 -1.46
N LEU A 22 -8.14 4.77 -1.58
CA LEU A 22 -7.22 4.74 -0.44
C LEU A 22 -7.02 6.14 0.16
N PHE A 23 -6.89 7.19 -0.68
CA PHE A 23 -6.81 8.58 -0.19
C PHE A 23 -8.08 9.01 0.55
N LYS A 24 -9.26 8.65 0.03
CA LYS A 24 -10.54 8.94 0.71
C LYS A 24 -10.62 8.23 2.05
N SER A 25 -10.18 6.97 2.10
CA SER A 25 -10.21 6.14 3.31
C SER A 25 -9.23 6.62 4.38
N ALA A 26 -8.06 7.14 4.00
CA ALA A 26 -7.04 7.62 4.93
C ALA A 26 -7.38 8.97 5.59
N LYS A 27 -8.38 9.70 5.08
CA LYS A 27 -8.66 11.07 5.53
C LYS A 27 -9.08 11.10 7.01
N GLY A 28 -8.33 11.85 7.81
CA GLY A 28 -8.55 11.97 9.26
C GLY A 28 -7.86 10.90 10.10
N HIS A 29 -7.15 9.98 9.45
CA HIS A 29 -6.43 8.86 10.05
C HIS A 29 -4.92 8.94 9.74
N ASP A 30 -4.11 8.07 10.34
CA ASP A 30 -2.67 7.96 10.08
C ASP A 30 -2.37 7.31 8.72
N GLY A 31 -3.35 6.60 8.15
CA GLY A 31 -3.25 6.00 6.82
C GLY A 31 -4.37 5.02 6.49
N ALA A 32 -4.30 4.47 5.28
CA ALA A 32 -5.12 3.38 4.80
C ALA A 32 -4.22 2.27 4.24
N LEU A 33 -4.30 1.08 4.83
CA LEU A 33 -3.43 -0.06 4.56
C LEU A 33 -4.26 -1.24 4.06
N PRO A 34 -4.06 -1.68 2.80
CA PRO A 34 -4.70 -2.90 2.33
C PRO A 34 -4.20 -4.14 3.07
N VAL A 35 -5.11 -5.09 3.27
CA VAL A 35 -4.85 -6.37 3.90
C VAL A 35 -5.49 -7.47 3.06
N SER A 36 -4.70 -8.48 2.71
CA SER A 36 -5.19 -9.67 1.99
C SER A 36 -6.11 -10.51 2.88
N ASP A 37 -6.85 -11.44 2.26
CA ASP A 37 -7.75 -12.34 2.97
C ASP A 37 -7.00 -13.26 3.97
N ASP A 38 -5.70 -13.51 3.72
CA ASP A 38 -4.81 -14.27 4.61
C ASP A 38 -4.19 -13.41 5.73
N GLY A 39 -4.59 -12.14 5.84
CA GLY A 39 -4.11 -11.20 6.87
C GLY A 39 -2.74 -10.59 6.57
N ILE A 40 -2.27 -10.66 5.31
CA ILE A 40 -0.99 -10.08 4.90
C ILE A 40 -1.20 -8.60 4.56
N TYR A 41 -0.40 -7.73 5.18
CA TYR A 41 -0.41 -6.29 4.92
C TYR A 41 0.30 -5.96 3.59
N GLU A 42 -0.22 -4.98 2.86
CA GLU A 42 0.39 -4.41 1.64
C GLU A 42 0.94 -2.99 1.90
N PRO A 43 2.02 -2.85 2.68
CA PRO A 43 2.52 -1.53 3.12
C PRO A 43 3.10 -0.69 1.98
N LEU A 44 3.46 -1.34 0.89
CA LEU A 44 3.94 -0.74 -0.34
C LEU A 44 2.83 -0.52 -1.37
N HIS A 45 1.56 -0.54 -0.98
CA HIS A 45 0.43 -0.12 -1.80
C HIS A 45 -0.61 0.58 -0.93
N ALA A 46 -0.18 1.62 -0.22
CA ALA A 46 -0.94 2.22 0.87
C ALA A 46 -0.83 3.75 0.88
N VAL A 47 -1.79 4.40 1.53
CA VAL A 47 -1.75 5.85 1.76
C VAL A 47 -1.41 6.13 3.21
N TYR A 48 -0.48 7.05 3.46
CA TYR A 48 -0.05 7.44 4.80
C TYR A 48 -0.15 8.95 5.02
N CYS A 49 -0.50 9.34 6.24
CA CYS A 49 -0.32 10.71 6.71
C CYS A 49 1.18 10.99 6.84
N THR A 50 1.63 12.03 6.14
CA THR A 50 3.06 12.31 5.91
C THR A 50 3.81 12.60 7.21
N GLY A 51 3.19 13.31 8.15
CA GLY A 51 3.82 13.68 9.42
C GLY A 51 4.12 12.46 10.30
N PRO A 52 3.09 11.71 10.74
CA PRO A 52 3.25 10.49 11.54
C PRO A 52 4.17 9.46 10.87
N MET A 53 3.97 9.17 9.59
CA MET A 53 4.77 8.17 8.88
C MET A 53 6.25 8.58 8.77
N LEU A 54 6.54 9.87 8.54
CA LEU A 54 7.91 10.36 8.52
C LEU A 54 8.58 10.25 9.91
N ALA A 55 7.84 10.54 10.98
CA ALA A 55 8.34 10.42 12.34
C ALA A 55 8.64 8.95 12.69
N GLY A 56 7.70 8.04 12.43
CA GLY A 56 7.86 6.60 12.64
C GLY A 56 9.02 6.03 11.81
N THR A 57 9.12 6.40 10.53
CA THR A 57 10.21 5.93 9.65
C THR A 57 11.58 6.37 10.14
N LYS A 58 11.74 7.62 10.60
CA LYS A 58 13.02 8.09 11.15
C LYS A 58 13.40 7.33 12.41
N LYS A 59 12.46 7.14 13.33
CA LYS A 59 12.68 6.39 14.57
C LYS A 59 13.10 4.94 14.29
N ALA A 60 12.40 4.26 13.38
CA ALA A 60 12.74 2.89 12.98
C ALA A 60 14.17 2.78 12.42
N ILE A 61 14.56 3.71 11.55
CA ILE A 61 15.92 3.76 10.98
C ILE A 61 16.97 4.01 12.07
N GLU A 62 16.72 4.95 12.99
CA GLU A 62 17.63 5.27 14.11
C GLU A 62 17.81 4.08 15.07
N GLN A 63 16.78 3.24 15.20
CA GLN A 63 16.81 2.01 16.00
C GLN A 63 17.44 0.82 15.24
N GLY A 64 17.81 1.01 13.97
CA GLY A 64 18.41 -0.03 13.13
C GLY A 64 17.41 -1.06 12.61
N GLU A 65 16.12 -0.76 12.65
CA GLU A 65 15.08 -1.64 12.13
C GLU A 65 15.13 -1.67 10.59
N ARG A 66 14.95 -2.86 10.04
CA ARG A 66 14.97 -3.10 8.58
C ARG A 66 13.66 -3.68 8.05
N PHE A 67 12.66 -3.78 8.92
CA PHE A 67 11.38 -4.36 8.58
C PHE A 67 10.40 -3.25 8.20
N ILE A 68 9.73 -3.41 7.06
CA ILE A 68 8.94 -2.32 6.47
C ILE A 68 7.69 -1.94 7.27
N LEU A 69 7.15 -2.87 8.07
CA LEU A 69 6.02 -2.58 8.96
C LEU A 69 6.44 -1.92 10.28
N ALA A 70 7.73 -1.86 10.60
CA ALA A 70 8.19 -1.30 11.85
C ALA A 70 7.71 0.14 12.11
N PRO A 71 7.81 1.08 11.14
CA PRO A 71 7.25 2.41 11.33
C PRO A 71 5.71 2.46 11.35
N ILE A 72 5.04 1.44 10.82
CA ILE A 72 3.57 1.36 10.76
C ILE A 72 3.00 0.90 12.10
N PHE A 73 3.69 0.03 12.83
CA PHE A 73 3.26 -0.41 14.16
C PHE A 73 3.32 0.70 15.22
N ASP A 74 4.03 1.79 14.93
CA ASP A 74 4.06 3.01 15.74
C ASP A 74 2.90 3.98 15.39
N LEU A 75 2.10 3.70 14.36
CA LEU A 75 0.92 4.50 14.00
C LEU A 75 -0.30 4.01 14.79
N GLU A 76 -1.06 4.95 15.35
CA GLU A 76 -2.13 4.63 16.30
C GLU A 76 -3.49 4.44 15.62
N ASP A 77 -3.71 5.12 14.49
CA ASP A 77 -5.01 5.17 13.82
C ASP A 77 -4.92 4.81 12.33
N MET A 78 -4.62 3.54 12.05
CA MET A 78 -4.58 3.00 10.69
C MET A 78 -5.91 2.39 10.28
N VAL A 79 -6.43 2.79 9.11
CA VAL A 79 -7.60 2.15 8.50
C VAL A 79 -7.15 0.92 7.72
N LEU A 80 -7.57 -0.27 8.16
CA LEU A 80 -7.34 -1.50 7.42
C LEU A 80 -8.39 -1.68 6.33
N ILE A 81 -7.92 -1.88 5.10
CA ILE A 81 -8.78 -2.06 3.93
C ILE A 81 -8.73 -3.52 3.51
N GLU A 82 -9.84 -4.22 3.73
CA GLU A 82 -10.02 -5.59 3.24
C GLU A 82 -9.93 -5.62 1.71
N MET A 83 -9.22 -6.61 1.18
CA MET A 83 -8.95 -6.74 -0.25
C MET A 83 -10.23 -6.82 -1.09
N ASP A 84 -11.31 -7.38 -0.56
CA ASP A 84 -12.63 -7.42 -1.22
C ASP A 84 -13.14 -6.03 -1.62
N LYS A 85 -12.93 -5.00 -0.80
CA LYS A 85 -13.34 -3.63 -1.13
C LYS A 85 -12.56 -3.06 -2.32
N ILE A 86 -11.34 -3.53 -2.52
CA ILE A 86 -10.50 -3.13 -3.64
C ILE A 86 -10.87 -3.92 -4.90
N ARG A 87 -11.25 -5.20 -4.76
CA ARG A 87 -11.77 -6.02 -5.88
C ARG A 87 -12.99 -5.40 -6.56
N GLU A 88 -13.84 -4.71 -5.80
CA GLU A 88 -15.00 -3.97 -6.36
C GLU A 88 -14.59 -2.82 -7.28
N LEU A 89 -13.38 -2.26 -7.11
CA LEU A 89 -12.84 -1.15 -7.89
C LEU A 89 -11.90 -1.65 -8.99
N ASP A 90 -11.16 -2.72 -8.72
CA ASP A 90 -10.30 -3.43 -9.67
C ASP A 90 -11.08 -4.58 -10.32
N LEU A 91 -12.10 -4.24 -11.10
CA LEU A 91 -13.02 -5.18 -11.76
C LEU A 91 -12.37 -6.11 -12.81
N ASP A 92 -11.07 -5.94 -13.08
CA ASP A 92 -10.32 -6.96 -13.80
C ASP A 92 -10.10 -8.07 -12.78
N LEU A 93 -10.67 -9.25 -13.02
CA LEU A 93 -10.76 -10.46 -12.17
C LEU A 93 -9.46 -10.95 -11.48
N GLU A 94 -8.37 -10.19 -11.48
CA GLU A 94 -7.02 -10.56 -11.08
C GLU A 94 -6.34 -9.56 -10.12
N LEU A 95 -6.99 -8.48 -9.65
CA LEU A 95 -6.35 -7.50 -8.74
C LEU A 95 -5.01 -6.99 -9.29
N LYS A 96 -4.99 -6.62 -10.57
CA LYS A 96 -3.75 -6.30 -11.29
C LYS A 96 -2.96 -5.18 -10.61
N THR A 97 -3.63 -4.28 -9.87
CA THR A 97 -2.97 -3.20 -9.12
C THR A 97 -1.97 -3.69 -8.06
N PHE A 98 -2.09 -4.92 -7.58
CA PHE A 98 -1.14 -5.56 -6.64
C PHE A 98 -0.17 -6.54 -7.31
N LEU A 99 -0.22 -6.64 -8.65
CA LEU A 99 0.61 -7.59 -9.37
C LEU A 99 2.07 -7.10 -9.40
N ASN A 100 2.94 -7.88 -8.80
CA ASN A 100 4.37 -7.62 -8.76
C ASN A 100 5.08 -8.31 -9.94
N VAL A 101 5.89 -7.55 -10.68
CA VAL A 101 6.72 -8.01 -11.79
C VAL A 101 8.17 -8.07 -11.32
N ASN A 102 8.62 -9.24 -10.88
CA ASN A 102 9.97 -9.44 -10.32
C ASN A 102 10.97 -9.99 -11.33
N THR A 103 10.49 -10.68 -12.39
CA THR A 103 11.34 -11.40 -13.34
C THR A 103 11.06 -11.01 -14.79
N LEU A 104 12.02 -11.25 -15.69
CA LEU A 104 11.82 -11.06 -17.13
C LEU A 104 10.68 -11.96 -17.67
N GLU A 105 10.51 -13.14 -17.08
CA GLU A 105 9.41 -14.07 -17.41
C GLU A 105 8.04 -13.49 -17.00
N ASP A 106 7.97 -12.73 -15.90
CA ASP A 106 6.75 -12.00 -15.52
C ASP A 106 6.41 -10.93 -16.59
N ILE A 107 7.39 -10.22 -17.12
CA ILE A 107 7.17 -9.21 -18.18
C ILE A 107 6.56 -9.86 -19.42
N GLU A 108 7.10 -10.99 -19.88
CA GLU A 108 6.58 -11.71 -21.07
C GLU A 108 5.13 -12.21 -20.87
N LYS A 109 4.75 -12.55 -19.63
CA LYS A 109 3.39 -13.00 -19.30
C LYS A 109 2.34 -11.88 -19.32
N TYR A 110 2.76 -10.63 -19.11
CA TYR A 110 1.86 -9.46 -19.12
C TYR A 110 2.11 -8.52 -20.31
N THR A 111 2.98 -8.89 -21.24
CA THR A 111 3.14 -8.21 -22.53
C THR A 111 2.02 -8.69 -23.48
N ILE A 112 1.24 -7.73 -23.97
CA ILE A 112 0.11 -7.92 -24.90
C ILE A 112 0.64 -8.23 -26.31
#